data_AF-A0A960D2D4-F1
#
_entry.id   AF-A0A960D2D4-F1
#
_cell.length_a   1.000
_cell.length_b   1.000
_cell.length_c   1.000
_cell.angle_alpha   90.00
_cell.angle_beta   90.00
_cell.angle_gamma   90.00
#
_symmetry.space_group_name_H-M   'P 1'
#
loop_
_entity.id
_entity.type
_entity.pdbx_description
1 polymer ?
#
loop_
_entity_poly.entity_id
_entity_poly.type
_entity_poly.pdbx_seq_one_letter_code
_entity_poly.pdbx_strand_id
1 'polypeptide(L)' 'MGRLFGTDGVRGVANQELTAELALALGAAAARRLAATPGPGRRFAVIGRDPRASGEMLEAAV' A
#
# COMPACT_ATOMS: atom_id res chain seq x y z
N MET A 1 9.76 10.62 -14.63
CA MET A 1 8.95 9.68 -13.84
C MET A 1 9.89 8.79 -13.04
N GLY A 2 10.11 9.10 -11.76
CA GLY A 2 10.96 8.28 -10.90
C GLY A 2 10.38 6.88 -10.70
N ARG A 3 11.24 5.92 -10.35
CA ARG A 3 10.83 4.54 -10.03
C ARG A 3 9.97 4.56 -8.77
N LEU A 4 8.71 4.11 -8.85
CA LEU A 4 7.78 4.04 -7.70
C LEU A 4 8.31 3.13 -6.59
N PHE A 5 8.89 1.99 -6.95
CA PHE A 5 9.45 1.02 -6.02
C PHE A 5 10.97 1.19 -5.89
N GLY A 6 11.43 1.40 -4.66
CA GLY A 6 12.84 1.35 -4.27
C GLY A 6 13.31 -0.08 -4.06
N THR A 7 14.31 -0.29 -3.19
CA THR A 7 14.79 -1.62 -2.81
C THR A 7 13.76 -2.36 -1.94
N ASP A 8 13.14 -1.65 -0.99
CA ASP A 8 12.22 -2.20 0.01
C ASP A 8 10.85 -1.51 -0.05
N GLY A 9 10.23 -1.54 -1.23
CA GLY A 9 8.89 -0.96 -1.44
C GLY A 9 8.88 0.53 -1.81
N VAL A 10 7.74 1.17 -1.59
CA VAL A 10 7.52 2.60 -1.87
C VAL A 10 7.78 3.37 -0.58
N ARG A 11 8.70 4.35 -0.61
CA ARG A 11 9.07 5.16 0.55
C ARG A 11 9.09 6.64 0.15
N GLY A 12 8.83 7.50 1.12
CA GLY A 12 8.92 8.94 0.96
C GLY A 12 8.43 9.68 2.20
N VAL A 13 8.58 11.00 2.19
CA VAL A 13 8.02 11.86 3.24
C VAL A 13 6.48 11.75 3.23
N ALA A 14 5.91 11.40 4.38
CA ALA A 14 4.47 11.24 4.52
C ALA A 14 3.73 12.55 4.21
N ASN A 15 2.62 12.44 3.49
CA ASN A 15 1.78 13.56 3.04
C ASN A 15 2.47 14.56 2.08
N GLN A 16 3.60 14.16 1.47
CA GLN A 16 4.25 14.92 0.40
C GLN A 16 4.59 14.00 -0.77
N GLU A 17 5.46 13.02 -0.53
CA GLU A 17 5.85 12.03 -1.52
C GLU A 17 5.02 10.75 -1.36
N LEU A 18 4.79 10.34 -0.11
CA LEU A 18 3.92 9.23 0.26
C LEU A 18 2.58 9.77 0.77
N THR A 19 1.66 10.02 -0.16
CA THR A 19 0.32 10.57 0.12
C THR A 19 -0.71 9.46 0.37
N ALA A 20 -1.86 9.82 0.93
CA ALA A 20 -2.97 8.89 1.14
C ALA A 20 -3.53 8.36 -0.20
N GLU A 21 -3.59 9.20 -1.23
CA GLU A 21 -4.03 8.80 -2.57
C GLU A 21 -3.08 7.77 -3.18
N LEU A 22 -1.77 7.94 -2.98
CA LEU A 22 -0.78 6.96 -3.42
C LEU A 22 -0.94 5.64 -2.65
N ALA A 23 -1.16 5.69 -1.34
CA ALA A 23 -1.40 4.51 -0.52
C ALA A 23 -2.65 3.73 -0.99
N LEU A 24 -3.77 4.41 -1.22
CA LEU A 24 -5.00 3.82 -1.75
C LEU A 24 -4.77 3.20 -3.14
N ALA A 25 -4.05 3.89 -4.02
CA ALA A 25 -3.73 3.37 -5.34
C ALA A 25 -2.88 2.08 -5.27
N LEU A 26 -1.92 2.03 -4.35
CA LEU A 26 -1.08 0.85 -4.12
C LEU A 26 -1.91 -0.31 -3.54
N GLY A 27 -2.75 -0.06 -2.54
CA GLY A 27 -3.65 -1.06 -1.96
C GLY A 27 -4.60 -1.67 -2.98
N ALA A 28 -5.26 -0.83 -3.78
CA ALA A 28 -6.16 -1.27 -4.84
C ALA A 28 -5.42 -2.05 -5.95
N ALA A 29 -4.20 -1.64 -6.31
CA ALA A 29 -3.38 -2.37 -7.27
C ALA A 29 -2.95 -3.75 -6.73
N ALA A 30 -2.54 -3.83 -5.47
CA ALA A 30 -2.20 -5.09 -4.80
C ALA A 30 -3.40 -6.03 -4.74
N ALA A 31 -4.58 -5.53 -4.34
CA ALA A 31 -5.82 -6.31 -4.29
C ALA A 31 -6.20 -6.88 -5.67
N ARG A 32 -6.16 -6.07 -6.73
CA ARG A 32 -6.41 -6.54 -8.10
C ARG A 32 -5.40 -7.61 -8.53
N ARG A 33 -4.13 -7.44 -8.19
CA ARG A 33 -3.08 -8.40 -8.55
C ARG A 33 -3.23 -9.74 -7.83
N LEU A 34 -3.63 -9.71 -6.56
CA LEU A 34 -3.92 -10.91 -5.75
C LEU A 34 -5.19 -11.62 -6.21
N ALA A 35 -6.22 -10.86 -6.59
CA ALA A 35 -7.46 -11.41 -7.13
C ALA A 35 -7.26 -12.11 -8.48
N ALA A 36 -6.31 -11.64 -9.30
CA ALA A 36 -5.99 -12.24 -10.59
C ALA A 36 -5.23 -13.59 -10.50
N THR A 37 -4.67 -13.94 -9.34
CA THR A 37 -3.97 -15.22 -9.15
C THR A 37 -5.01 -16.35 -9.00
N PRO A 38 -4.97 -17.42 -9.82
CA PRO A 38 -5.89 -18.56 -9.68
C PRO A 38 -5.72 -19.28 -8.36
N GLY A 39 -6.81 -19.81 -7.80
CA GLY A 39 -6.78 -20.63 -6.59
C GLY A 39 -8.09 -20.55 -5.81
N PRO A 40 -8.49 -21.63 -5.12
CA PRO A 40 -9.72 -21.65 -4.34
C PRO A 40 -9.64 -20.69 -3.14
N GLY A 41 -10.80 -20.26 -2.64
CA GLY A 41 -10.93 -19.50 -1.38
C GLY A 41 -10.94 -17.97 -1.51
N ARG A 42 -11.48 -17.30 -0.48
CA ARG A 42 -11.52 -15.84 -0.38
C ARG A 42 -10.11 -15.29 -0.16
N ARG A 43 -9.71 -14.29 -0.93
CA ARG A 43 -8.44 -13.57 -0.73
C ARG A 43 -8.54 -12.71 0.54
N PHE A 44 -7.49 -12.69 1.34
CA PHE A 44 -7.37 -11.81 2.50
C PHE A 44 -5.97 -11.20 2.53
N ALA A 45 -5.85 -10.05 3.16
CA ALA A 45 -4.58 -9.35 3.37
C ALA A 45 -4.54 -8.87 4.83
N VAL A 46 -3.32 -8.69 5.34
CA VAL A 46 -3.07 -8.13 6.66
C VAL A 46 -2.30 -6.83 6.47
N ILE A 47 -2.73 -5.78 7.16
CA ILE A 47 -2.06 -4.47 7.17
C ILE A 47 -1.36 -4.36 8.52
N GLY A 48 -0.09 -3.97 8.49
CA GLY A 48 0.71 -3.71 9.68
C GLY A 48 1.41 -2.36 9.55
N ARG A 49 1.60 -1.69 10.69
CA ARG A 49 2.29 -0.40 10.75
C ARG A 49 3.24 -0.33 11.95
N ASP A 50 4.17 0.61 11.86
CA ASP A 50 5.01 1.02 12.99
C ASP A 50 4.29 2.15 13.80
N PRO A 51 4.90 2.72 14.86
CA PRO A 51 4.23 3.71 15.72
C PRO A 51 4.26 5.15 15.17
N ARG A 52 4.64 5.38 13.90
CA ARG A 52 4.65 6.74 13.33
C ARG A 52 3.25 7.35 13.30
N ALA A 53 3.16 8.64 13.58
CA ALA A 53 1.90 9.39 13.57
C ALA A 53 1.19 9.34 12.20
N SER A 54 1.93 9.33 11.09
CA SER A 54 1.35 9.20 9.75
C SER A 54 0.79 7.80 9.46
N GLY A 55 1.08 6.82 10.32
CA GLY A 55 0.68 5.43 10.14
C GLY A 55 -0.83 5.25 10.11
N GLU A 56 -1.58 5.93 10.98
CA GLU A 56 -3.05 5.82 11.03
C GLU A 56 -3.71 6.33 9.75
N MET A 57 -3.21 7.45 9.21
CA MET A 57 -3.69 8.01 7.94
C MET A 57 -3.41 7.07 6.76
N LEU A 58 -2.19 6.51 6.69
CA LEU A 58 -1.80 5.64 5.59
C LEU A 58 -2.48 4.26 5.69
N GLU A 59 -2.67 3.74 6.91
CA GLU A 59 -3.42 2.51 7.16
C GLU A 59 -4.88 2.66 6.76
N ALA A 60 -5.54 3.77 7.12
CA ALA A 60 -6.94 4.02 6.75
C ALA A 60 -7.16 4.16 5.23
N ALA A 61 -6.11 4.48 4.46
CA ALA A 61 -6.18 4.61 3.02
C ALA A 61 -6.05 3.27 2.27
N VAL A 62 -5.49 2.22 2.91
CA VAL A 62 -5.20 0.90 2.30
C VAL A 62 -6.31 -0.09 2.61
#